data_AF-A0A970NQY6-F1
#
_entry.id   AF-A0A970NQY6-F1
#
_cell.length_a   1.000
_cell.length_b   1.000
_cell.length_c   1.000
_cell.angle_alpha   90.00
_cell.angle_beta   90.00
_cell.angle_gamma   90.00
#
_symmetry.space_group_name_H-M   'P 1'
#
loop_
_entity.id
_entity.type
_entity.pdbx_description
1 polymer ?
#
loop_
_entity_poly.entity_id
_entity_poly.type
_entity_poly.pdbx_seq_one_letter_code
_entity_poly.pdbx_strand_id
1 'polypeptide(L)'
;MAGLNCGIPPLTAWDIIKSGADISINVDDIFAEQAIRELYYLQGGNTRIIAGESGDAGLVGLIVIMKAFEFKPLIKELNINRESRILCFNTEGATDLKNLNKIISQ
;
A
#
# COMPACT_ATOMS: atom_id res chain seq x y z
N MET A 1 -9.27 6.17 4.86
CA MET A 1 -8.48 5.19 5.63
C MET A 1 -8.64 5.37 7.14
N ALA A 2 -9.39 4.49 7.82
CA ALA A 2 -9.61 4.62 9.28
C ALA A 2 -8.46 4.08 10.16
N GLY A 3 -7.77 3.02 9.75
CA GLY A 3 -6.77 2.32 10.57
C GLY A 3 -5.39 2.98 10.64
N LEU A 4 -5.12 3.95 9.77
CA LEU A 4 -3.83 4.66 9.68
C LEU A 4 -3.93 6.14 10.12
N ASN A 5 -5.06 6.55 10.69
CA ASN A 5 -5.30 7.93 11.11
C ASN A 5 -4.65 8.22 12.48
N CYS A 6 -3.31 8.23 12.50
CA CYS A 6 -2.50 8.49 13.69
C CYS A 6 -1.78 9.83 13.58
N GLY A 7 -1.95 10.71 14.58
CA GLY A 7 -1.25 12.00 14.60
C GLY A 7 0.19 11.94 15.14
N ILE A 8 0.48 11.01 16.06
CA ILE A 8 1.78 10.88 16.73
C ILE A 8 2.22 9.41 16.68
N PRO A 9 3.42 9.10 16.17
CA PRO A 9 3.96 7.74 16.20
C PRO A 9 4.15 7.24 17.65
N PRO A 10 3.93 5.95 17.93
CA PRO A 10 4.19 5.39 19.24
C PRO A 10 5.68 5.46 19.58
N LEU A 11 6.03 6.12 20.70
CA LEU A 11 7.42 6.35 21.12
C LEU A 11 8.23 5.06 21.26
N THR A 12 7.60 3.97 21.72
CA THR A 12 8.25 2.68 21.91
C THR A 12 8.61 1.98 20.60
N ALA A 13 7.90 2.25 19.51
CA ALA A 13 8.20 1.67 18.20
C ALA A 13 9.03 2.60 17.30
N TRP A 14 9.08 3.89 17.63
CA TRP A 14 9.72 4.90 16.78
C TRP A 14 11.20 4.63 16.54
N ASP A 15 11.95 4.23 17.57
CA ASP A 15 13.38 3.94 17.43
C ASP A 15 13.62 2.74 16.50
N ILE A 16 12.72 1.75 16.52
CA ILE A 16 12.77 0.59 15.62
C ILE A 16 12.48 1.02 14.18
N ILE A 17 11.41 1.79 13.96
CA ILE A 17 11.02 2.24 12.61
C ILE A 17 12.10 3.16 12.02
N LYS A 18 12.58 4.13 12.80
CA LYS A 18 13.59 5.10 12.36
C LYS A 18 14.91 4.43 11.98
N SER A 19 15.28 3.35 12.67
CA SER A 19 16.53 2.63 12.40
C SER A 19 16.40 1.59 11.30
N GLY A 20 15.20 1.07 11.05
CA GLY A 20 14.96 -0.02 10.09
C GLY A 20 14.33 0.40 8.76
N ALA A 21 13.80 1.62 8.63
CA ALA A 21 13.18 2.09 7.40
C ALA A 21 14.19 2.83 6.50
N ASP A 22 14.32 2.39 5.25
CA ASP A 22 15.08 3.11 4.23
C ASP A 22 14.32 4.34 3.73
N ILE A 23 12.98 4.21 3.62
CA ILE A 23 12.09 5.25 3.08
C ILE A 23 10.74 5.30 3.80
N SER A 24 10.11 6.46 3.75
CA SER A 24 8.71 6.68 4.12
C SER A 24 7.96 7.35 2.98
N ILE A 25 6.75 6.89 2.69
CA ILE A 25 5.92 7.39 1.58
C ILE A 25 4.60 7.91 2.14
N ASN A 26 4.12 9.02 1.58
CA ASN A 26 2.74 9.48 1.75
C ASN A 26 2.00 9.24 0.42
N VAL A 27 0.80 8.69 0.49
CA VAL A 27 -0.03 8.37 -0.67
C VAL A 27 -1.40 9.00 -0.45
N ASP A 28 -1.85 9.82 -1.41
CA ASP A 28 -3.21 10.37 -1.36
C ASP A 28 -4.25 9.25 -1.51
N ASP A 29 -5.36 9.38 -0.77
CA ASP A 29 -6.46 8.41 -0.75
C ASP A 29 -6.95 8.05 -2.17
N ILE A 30 -6.94 8.99 -3.12
CA ILE A 30 -7.36 8.74 -4.52
C ILE A 30 -6.50 7.65 -5.18
N PHE A 31 -5.17 7.71 -5.01
CA PHE A 31 -4.27 6.70 -5.58
C PHE A 31 -4.39 5.37 -4.85
N ALA A 32 -4.68 5.41 -3.55
CA ALA A 32 -4.92 4.22 -2.78
C ALA A 32 -6.20 3.49 -3.19
N GLU A 33 -7.31 4.21 -3.32
CA GLU A 33 -8.59 3.67 -3.80
C GLU A 33 -8.44 3.05 -5.20
N GLN A 34 -7.68 3.71 -6.10
CA GLN A 34 -7.37 3.16 -7.43
C GLN A 34 -6.62 1.84 -7.35
N ALA A 35 -5.57 1.75 -6.52
CA ALA A 35 -4.79 0.54 -6.36
C ALA A 35 -5.59 -0.60 -5.72
N ILE A 36 -6.39 -0.31 -4.67
CA ILE A 36 -7.30 -1.29 -4.04
C ILE A 36 -8.25 -1.89 -5.09
N ARG A 37 -8.83 -1.04 -5.95
CA ARG A 37 -9.73 -1.49 -7.02
C ARG A 37 -9.02 -2.39 -8.04
N GLU A 38 -7.80 -2.06 -8.44
CA GLU A 38 -7.01 -2.92 -9.32
C GLU A 38 -6.68 -4.27 -8.68
N LEU A 39 -6.34 -4.28 -7.39
CA LEU A 39 -6.08 -5.50 -6.60
C LEU A 39 -7.33 -6.37 -6.44
N TYR A 40 -8.52 -5.75 -6.40
CA TYR A 40 -9.79 -6.44 -6.34
C TYR A 40 -10.19 -7.09 -7.69
N TYR A 41 -9.89 -6.41 -8.80
CA TYR A 41 -10.23 -6.87 -10.16
C TYR A 41 -9.04 -7.48 -10.92
N LEU A 42 -8.04 -7.99 -10.22
CA LEU A 42 -6.87 -8.63 -10.82
C LEU A 42 -7.28 -9.61 -11.94
N GLN A 43 -6.68 -9.41 -13.11
CA GLN A 43 -6.89 -10.24 -14.29
C GLN A 43 -5.78 -11.30 -14.40
N GLY A 44 -6.06 -12.38 -15.14
CA GLY A 44 -5.01 -13.33 -15.55
C GLY A 44 -4.68 -14.46 -14.56
N GLY A 45 -5.63 -14.89 -13.74
CA GLY A 45 -5.48 -16.07 -12.87
C GLY A 45 -4.81 -15.79 -11.51
N ASN A 46 -4.49 -14.53 -11.22
CA ASN A 46 -4.04 -14.10 -9.91
C ASN A 46 -5.19 -14.15 -8.89
N THR A 47 -4.88 -14.53 -7.65
CA THR A 47 -5.87 -14.54 -6.57
C THR A 47 -6.32 -13.11 -6.27
N ARG A 48 -7.64 -12.88 -6.31
CA ARG A 48 -8.24 -11.61 -5.86
C ARG A 48 -7.76 -11.30 -4.44
N ILE A 49 -7.27 -10.08 -4.23
CA ILE A 49 -6.94 -9.58 -2.89
C ILE A 49 -8.14 -8.78 -2.39
N ILE A 50 -8.65 -9.16 -1.22
CA ILE A 50 -9.70 -8.44 -0.50
C ILE A 50 -9.02 -7.77 0.69
N ALA A 51 -8.83 -6.46 0.60
CA ALA A 51 -8.27 -5.63 1.64
C ALA A 51 -9.27 -4.55 2.05
N GLY A 52 -9.26 -4.21 3.34
CA GLY A 52 -9.90 -2.99 3.83
C GLY A 52 -9.09 -1.77 3.42
N GLU A 53 -9.63 -0.57 3.63
CA GLU A 53 -8.99 0.69 3.21
C GLU A 53 -7.55 0.84 3.69
N SER A 54 -7.22 0.30 4.87
CA SER A 54 -5.91 0.45 5.49
C SER A 54 -5.05 -0.81 5.35
N GLY A 55 -5.67 -1.92 4.93
CA GLY A 55 -5.10 -3.26 4.99
C GLY A 55 -3.87 -3.42 4.11
N ASP A 56 -3.99 -2.98 2.86
CA ASP A 56 -3.00 -3.15 1.80
C ASP A 56 -2.16 -1.90 1.52
N ALA A 57 -2.16 -0.92 2.43
CA ALA A 57 -1.50 0.37 2.25
C ALA A 57 -0.02 0.25 1.81
N GLY A 58 0.71 -0.76 2.31
CA GLY A 58 2.09 -1.02 1.89
C GLY A 58 2.21 -1.50 0.43
N LEU A 59 1.31 -2.38 -0.01
CA LEU A 59 1.27 -2.85 -1.40
C LEU A 59 0.78 -1.73 -2.35
N VAL A 60 -0.22 -0.98 -1.92
CA VAL A 60 -0.71 0.22 -2.60
C VAL A 60 0.43 1.21 -2.83
N GLY A 61 1.17 1.57 -1.77
CA GLY A 61 2.29 2.51 -1.88
C GLY A 61 3.34 2.04 -2.88
N LEU A 62 3.68 0.75 -2.86
CA LEU A 62 4.58 0.14 -3.84
C LEU A 62 4.04 0.25 -5.28
N ILE A 63 2.77 -0.08 -5.52
CA ILE A 63 2.16 0.01 -6.86
C ILE A 63 2.22 1.44 -7.39
N VAL A 64 1.90 2.42 -6.54
CA VAL A 64 1.92 3.85 -6.91
C VAL A 64 3.32 4.30 -7.30
N ILE A 65 4.34 4.01 -6.48
CA ILE A 65 5.73 4.42 -6.80
C ILE A 65 6.29 3.69 -8.02
N MET A 66 5.89 2.44 -8.26
CA MET A 66 6.35 1.67 -9.42
C MET A 66 5.75 2.20 -10.73
N LYS A 67 4.59 2.87 -10.68
CA LYS A 67 3.92 3.44 -11.86
C LYS A 67 4.36 4.86 -12.18
N ALA A 68 4.65 5.69 -11.17
CA ALA A 68 4.98 7.09 -11.42
C ALA A 68 6.43 7.25 -11.91
N PHE A 69 6.62 7.95 -13.03
CA PHE A 69 7.94 8.13 -13.64
C PHE A 69 8.92 8.86 -12.73
N GLU A 70 8.41 9.78 -11.90
CA GLU A 70 9.19 10.59 -10.96
C GLU A 70 9.92 9.75 -9.89
N PHE A 71 9.41 8.58 -9.53
CA PHE A 71 10.03 7.70 -8.52
C PHE A 71 11.02 6.69 -9.11
N LYS A 72 11.23 6.66 -10.44
CA LYS A 72 12.20 5.74 -11.06
C LYS A 72 13.62 5.84 -10.48
N PRO A 73 14.17 7.04 -10.18
CA PRO A 73 15.47 7.15 -9.52
C PRO A 73 15.49 6.48 -8.15
N LEU A 74 14.41 6.64 -7.35
CA LEU A 74 14.29 6.03 -6.04
C LEU A 74 14.21 4.50 -6.11
N ILE A 75 13.41 3.95 -7.03
CA ILE A 75 13.33 2.50 -7.25
C ILE A 75 14.71 1.91 -7.61
N LYS A 76 15.49 2.66 -8.41
CA LYS A 76 16.86 2.27 -8.76
C LYS A 76 17.80 2.33 -7.55
N GLU A 77 17.69 3.36 -6.71
CA GLU A 77 18.47 3.51 -5.48
C GLU A 77 18.20 2.37 -4.49
N LEU A 78 16.93 1.98 -4.33
CA LEU A 78 16.51 0.84 -3.51
C LEU A 78 16.84 -0.53 -4.13
N ASN A 79 17.41 -0.53 -5.35
CA ASN A 79 17.72 -1.72 -6.12
C ASN A 79 16.53 -2.69 -6.27
N ILE A 80 15.32 -2.15 -6.39
CA ILE A 80 14.13 -2.95 -6.68
C ILE A 80 14.15 -3.31 -8.16
N ASN A 81 14.23 -4.61 -8.46
CA ASN A 81 14.40 -5.14 -9.80
C ASN A 81 13.66 -6.49 -9.96
N ARG A 82 13.86 -7.16 -11.10
CA ARG A 82 13.16 -8.42 -11.44
C ARG A 82 13.51 -9.61 -10.54
N GLU A 83 14.63 -9.54 -9.82
CA GLU A 83 15.08 -10.57 -8.87
C GLU A 83 14.62 -10.28 -7.44
N SER A 84 14.08 -9.09 -7.18
CA SER A 84 13.58 -8.70 -5.86
C SER A 84 12.40 -9.57 -5.43
N ARG A 85 12.41 -9.96 -4.16
CA ARG A 85 11.27 -10.62 -3.49
C ARG A 85 10.69 -9.65 -2.49
N ILE A 86 9.43 -9.28 -2.69
CA ILE A 86 8.77 -8.26 -1.89
C ILE A 86 7.74 -8.94 -0.99
N LEU A 87 7.82 -8.66 0.31
CA LEU A 87 6.84 -9.07 1.30
C LEU A 87 5.91 -7.91 1.61
N CYS A 88 4.61 -8.12 1.48
CA CYS A 88 3.58 -7.17 1.86
C CYS A 88 2.64 -7.80 2.89
N PHE A 89 2.21 -7.02 3.86
CA PHE A 89 1.23 -7.44 4.86
C PHE A 89 -0.11 -6.80 4.54
N ASN A 90 -1.15 -7.63 4.45
CA ASN A 90 -2.53 -7.16 4.49
C ASN A 90 -3.02 -7.22 5.94
N THR A 91 -3.20 -6.06 6.58
CA THR A 91 -3.53 -5.99 8.02
C THR A 91 -5.02 -6.10 8.31
N GLU A 92 -5.88 -5.88 7.31
CA GLU A 92 -7.33 -6.04 7.44
C GLU A 92 -7.99 -6.51 6.14
N GLY A 93 -8.98 -7.40 6.27
CA GLY A 93 -9.90 -7.72 5.17
C GLY A 93 -10.95 -6.63 4.97
N ALA A 94 -12.07 -6.95 4.33
CA ALA A 94 -13.19 -6.02 4.10
C ALA A 94 -13.96 -5.68 5.41
N THR A 95 -13.35 -4.92 6.30
CA THR A 95 -13.90 -4.50 7.61
C THR A 95 -15.10 -3.55 7.45
N ASP A 96 -15.08 -2.69 6.42
CA ASP A 96 -16.23 -1.90 5.97
C ASP A 96 -16.62 -2.29 4.53
N LEU A 97 -17.62 -3.16 4.40
CA LEU A 97 -18.14 -3.59 3.11
C LEU A 97 -18.80 -2.45 2.32
N LYS A 98 -19.41 -1.47 2.99
CA LYS A 98 -20.06 -0.34 2.30
C LYS A 98 -19.00 0.52 1.63
N ASN A 99 -17.91 0.83 2.34
CA ASN A 99 -16.85 1.62 1.74
C ASN A 99 -16.04 0.84 0.70
N LEU A 100 -15.73 -0.44 0.95
CA LEU A 100 -15.10 -1.27 -0.08
C LEU A 100 -15.93 -1.31 -1.37
N ASN A 101 -17.25 -1.54 -1.26
CA ASN A 101 -18.15 -1.52 -2.41
C ASN A 101 -18.15 -0.16 -3.12
N LYS A 102 -18.10 0.95 -2.38
CA LYS A 102 -17.97 2.28 -2.97
C LYS A 102 -16.67 2.39 -3.78
N ILE A 103 -15.52 1.99 -3.23
CA ILE A 103 -14.21 2.04 -3.90
C ILE A 103 -14.22 1.21 -5.20
N ILE A 104 -14.67 -0.05 -5.13
CA ILE A 104 -14.61 -0.96 -6.28
C ILE A 104 -15.71 -0.71 -7.33
N SER A 105 -16.70 0.14 -7.03
CA SER A 105 -17.79 0.50 -7.95
C SER A 105 -17.56 1.80 -8.73
N GLN A 106 -16.57 2.60 -8.31
CA GLN A 106 -16.08 3.75 -9.06
C GLN A 106 -15.27 3.31 -10.27
#